data_AF-A0A0F5MXY4-F1
#
_entry.id   AF-A0A0F5MXY4-F1
#
_cell.length_a   1.000
_cell.length_b   1.000
_cell.length_c   1.000
_cell.angle_alpha   90.00
_cell.angle_beta   90.00
_cell.angle_gamma   90.00
#
_symmetry.space_group_name_H-M   'P 1'
#
loop_
_entity.id
_entity.type
_entity.pdbx_description
1 polymer ?
#
loop_
_entity_poly.entity_id
_entity_poly.type
_entity_poly.pdbx_seq_one_letter_code
_entity_poly.pdbx_strand_id
1 'polypeptide(L)'
;MNRATPAPEAAEAPEAPVTPEAPAAPEAKEPAKKAAGKKSKTLELTLTVTGTADGEWHAEIKQGSSYLVRNLAVAAAAVSRAAKELHEELFAPIEALMDEARSQHAARVAALEAELEAARKALADLD
;
A
#
# COMPACT_ATOMS: atom_id res chain seq x y z
N MET A 1 -8.37 37.82 -58.77
CA MET A 1 -7.18 38.59 -58.39
C MET A 1 -5.98 37.65 -58.37
N ASN A 2 -5.06 37.80 -59.33
CA ASN A 2 -3.84 37.00 -59.47
C ASN A 2 -2.65 37.97 -59.46
N ARG A 3 -1.65 37.77 -58.58
CA ARG A 3 -0.33 38.44 -58.49
C ARG A 3 0.34 37.97 -57.17
N ALA A 4 1.63 37.71 -57.01
CA ALA A 4 2.83 37.55 -57.84
C ALA A 4 3.96 37.06 -56.88
N THR A 5 4.87 36.20 -57.34
CA THR A 5 6.17 35.89 -56.68
C THR A 5 7.09 37.14 -56.75
N PRO A 6 8.13 37.32 -55.91
CA PRO A 6 9.38 36.55 -56.02
C PRO A 6 10.08 36.20 -54.69
N ALA A 7 10.90 35.14 -54.73
CA ALA A 7 11.97 34.89 -53.78
C ALA A 7 13.19 35.79 -54.07
N PRO A 8 14.08 36.01 -53.09
CA PRO A 8 15.49 36.14 -53.40
C PRO A 8 16.31 35.09 -52.67
N GLU A 9 17.07 34.35 -53.47
CA GLU A 9 18.27 33.62 -53.11
C GLU A 9 19.40 34.64 -52.87
N ALA A 10 20.13 34.51 -51.75
CA ALA A 10 21.41 35.16 -51.55
C ALA A 10 22.29 34.21 -50.73
N ALA A 11 23.17 33.53 -51.45
CA ALA A 11 24.29 32.78 -50.93
C ALA A 11 25.38 33.74 -50.44
N GLU A 12 26.02 33.46 -49.31
CA GLU A 12 27.42 33.83 -49.06
C GLU A 12 27.96 33.05 -47.85
N ALA A 13 28.91 32.16 -48.12
CA ALA A 13 29.98 31.75 -47.22
C ALA A 13 31.25 32.45 -47.73
N PRO A 14 32.23 32.85 -46.90
CA PRO A 14 33.23 31.86 -46.46
C PRO A 14 33.98 32.17 -45.14
N GLU A 15 34.92 31.26 -44.83
CA GLU A 15 36.12 31.38 -43.98
C GLU A 15 36.04 31.16 -42.46
N ALA A 16 36.63 30.03 -42.05
CA ALA A 16 37.20 29.78 -40.73
C ALA A 16 38.63 30.36 -40.64
N PRO A 17 39.17 30.59 -39.42
CA PRO A 17 40.28 29.73 -38.99
C PRO A 17 40.26 29.28 -37.50
N VAL A 18 40.58 28.00 -37.29
CA VAL A 18 41.44 27.35 -36.25
C VAL A 18 41.61 28.03 -34.86
N THR A 19 41.29 27.44 -33.68
CA THR A 19 41.88 26.25 -32.95
C THR A 19 42.15 26.69 -31.48
N PRO A 20 42.33 25.84 -30.44
CA PRO A 20 41.69 24.59 -29.97
C PRO A 20 41.34 24.61 -28.45
N GLU A 21 40.88 23.45 -27.94
CA GLU A 21 41.18 22.89 -26.60
C GLU A 21 40.15 23.09 -25.47
N ALA A 22 39.34 22.06 -25.24
CA ALA A 22 39.35 21.30 -23.97
C ALA A 22 38.42 20.05 -24.07
N PRO A 23 38.90 18.84 -23.74
CA PRO A 23 38.12 17.61 -23.83
C PRO A 23 37.52 17.23 -22.46
N ALA A 24 36.22 16.93 -22.42
CA ALA A 24 35.53 16.14 -21.39
C ALA A 24 34.04 16.09 -21.79
N ALA A 25 33.30 15.00 -21.83
CA ALA A 25 33.45 13.63 -21.37
C ALA A 25 32.43 12.78 -22.17
N PRO A 26 32.60 11.45 -22.28
CA PRO A 26 31.74 10.63 -23.11
C PRO A 26 30.29 10.63 -22.61
N GLU A 27 29.36 10.99 -23.49
CA GLU A 27 27.93 10.83 -23.28
C GLU A 27 27.64 9.37 -22.88
N ALA A 28 27.20 9.22 -21.64
CA ALA A 28 26.75 7.96 -21.09
C ALA A 28 25.59 7.46 -21.94
N LYS A 29 25.84 6.33 -22.61
CA LYS A 29 24.89 5.56 -23.39
C LYS A 29 23.57 5.41 -22.61
N GLU A 30 22.52 6.10 -23.03
CA GLU A 30 21.15 5.75 -22.67
C GLU A 30 20.93 4.29 -23.08
N PRO A 31 20.63 3.36 -22.15
CA PRO A 31 20.26 2.02 -22.54
C PRO A 31 18.90 2.07 -23.22
N ALA A 32 18.94 1.81 -24.52
CA ALA A 32 17.82 1.70 -25.44
C ALA A 32 16.59 1.02 -24.81
N LYS A 33 15.44 1.67 -24.98
CA LYS A 33 14.10 1.15 -24.70
C LYS A 33 13.92 -0.22 -25.34
N LYS A 34 14.06 -1.29 -24.57
CA LYS A 34 13.78 -2.66 -25.04
C LYS A 34 12.28 -2.93 -24.93
N ALA A 35 11.67 -2.92 -26.11
CA ALA A 35 10.64 -3.81 -26.64
C ALA A 35 9.54 -4.34 -25.70
N ALA A 36 8.31 -4.09 -26.13
CA ALA A 36 7.06 -4.66 -25.64
C ALA A 36 7.07 -6.19 -25.68
N GLY A 37 7.50 -6.82 -24.58
CA GLY A 37 7.09 -8.18 -24.24
C GLY A 37 5.64 -8.16 -23.78
N LYS A 38 4.83 -9.08 -24.28
CA LYS A 38 3.44 -9.31 -23.86
C LYS A 38 3.46 -9.80 -22.40
N LYS A 39 3.56 -8.86 -21.45
CA LYS A 39 3.66 -9.16 -20.02
C LYS A 39 2.35 -9.77 -19.56
N SER A 40 2.39 -10.99 -19.06
CA SER A 40 1.46 -11.43 -18.01
C SER A 40 1.42 -10.28 -17.00
N LYS A 41 0.29 -9.57 -16.96
CA LYS A 41 0.16 -8.38 -16.13
C LYS A 41 -0.01 -8.89 -14.71
N THR A 42 1.11 -9.13 -14.02
CA THR A 42 1.12 -9.46 -12.59
C THR A 42 0.40 -8.32 -11.88
N LEU A 43 -0.81 -8.60 -11.39
CA LEU A 43 -1.59 -7.65 -10.61
C LEU A 43 -1.17 -7.84 -9.16
N GLU A 44 -0.38 -6.89 -8.64
CA GLU A 44 -0.01 -6.87 -7.24
C GLU A 44 -1.12 -6.18 -6.44
N LEU A 45 -1.70 -6.92 -5.50
CA LEU A 45 -2.74 -6.47 -4.59
C LEU A 45 -2.24 -6.67 -3.15
N THR A 46 -2.35 -5.65 -2.32
CA THR A 46 -2.00 -5.72 -0.89
C THR A 46 -3.27 -5.60 -0.07
N LEU A 47 -3.62 -6.66 0.65
CA LEU A 47 -4.67 -6.67 1.66
C LEU A 47 -4.01 -6.46 3.02
N THR A 48 -4.44 -5.43 3.76
CA THR A 48 -4.05 -5.22 5.15
C THR A 48 -5.28 -5.37 6.03
N VAL A 49 -5.13 -6.15 7.10
CA VAL A 49 -6.18 -6.41 8.08
C VAL A 49 -5.67 -5.94 9.44
N THR A 50 -6.51 -5.19 10.16
CA THR A 50 -6.20 -4.64 11.48
C THR A 50 -7.32 -5.05 12.43
N GLY A 51 -6.99 -5.85 13.44
CA GLY A 51 -7.90 -6.25 14.51
C GLY A 51 -7.54 -5.58 15.82
N THR A 52 -8.53 -5.15 16.58
CA THR A 52 -8.37 -4.73 17.98
C THR A 52 -8.80 -5.85 18.93
N ALA A 53 -8.29 -5.82 20.15
CA ALA A 53 -8.62 -6.81 21.18
C ALA A 53 -10.09 -6.73 21.65
N ASP A 54 -10.83 -5.71 21.21
CA ASP A 54 -12.28 -5.55 21.41
C ASP A 54 -13.12 -6.27 20.33
N GLY A 55 -12.46 -6.97 19.39
CA GLY A 55 -13.14 -7.73 18.35
C GLY A 55 -13.55 -6.90 17.14
N GLU A 56 -13.07 -5.65 17.05
CA GLU A 56 -13.30 -4.82 15.88
C GLU A 56 -12.17 -5.03 14.85
N TRP A 57 -12.55 -5.50 13.66
CA TRP A 57 -11.60 -5.77 12.59
C TRP A 57 -11.90 -4.87 11.39
N HIS A 58 -10.85 -4.29 10.82
CA HIS A 58 -10.90 -3.48 9.62
C HIS A 58 -10.02 -4.08 8.54
N ALA A 59 -10.48 -4.06 7.29
CA ALA A 59 -9.69 -4.45 6.14
C ALA A 59 -9.54 -3.28 5.15
N GLU A 60 -8.35 -3.20 4.56
CA GLU A 60 -8.03 -2.29 3.47
C GLU A 60 -7.33 -3.04 2.33
N ILE A 61 -7.65 -2.69 1.09
CA ILE A 61 -7.07 -3.30 -0.10
C ILE A 61 -6.45 -2.20 -0.95
N LYS A 62 -5.18 -2.40 -1.33
CA LYS A 62 -4.40 -1.55 -2.23
C LYS A 62 -4.02 -2.31 -3.49
N GLN A 63 -4.00 -1.63 -4.62
CA GLN A 63 -3.42 -2.10 -5.87
C GLN A 63 -2.34 -1.10 -6.30
N GLY A 64 -1.07 -1.52 -6.24
CA GLY A 64 0.06 -0.60 -6.37
C GLY A 64 -0.04 0.53 -5.33
N SER A 65 -0.26 1.76 -5.78
CA SER A 65 -0.40 2.94 -4.92
C SER A 65 -1.84 3.39 -4.66
N SER A 66 -2.83 2.75 -5.31
CA SER A 66 -4.24 3.12 -5.18
C SER A 66 -4.96 2.22 -4.18
N TYR A 67 -5.86 2.80 -3.38
CA TYR A 67 -6.71 2.03 -2.49
C TYR A 67 -8.01 1.68 -3.22
N LEU A 68 -8.37 0.40 -3.23
CA LEU A 68 -9.69 -0.05 -3.71
C LEU A 68 -10.73 0.00 -2.59
N VAL A 69 -10.34 -0.39 -1.38
CA VAL A 69 -11.22 -0.49 -0.21
C VAL A 69 -10.49 0.04 1.02
N ARG A 70 -11.19 0.79 1.87
CA ARG A 70 -10.68 1.37 3.12
C ARG A 70 -11.71 1.23 4.23
N ASN A 71 -11.23 1.03 5.46
CA ASN A 71 -12.05 0.97 6.67
C ASN A 71 -13.26 0.03 6.55
N LEU A 72 -13.08 -1.10 5.86
CA LEU A 72 -14.15 -2.09 5.77
C LEU A 72 -14.24 -2.80 7.11
N ALA A 73 -15.35 -2.65 7.82
CA ALA A 73 -15.61 -3.43 9.03
C ALA A 73 -15.79 -4.90 8.63
N VAL A 74 -15.01 -5.78 9.25
CA VAL A 74 -15.02 -7.22 9.01
C VAL A 74 -15.30 -7.94 10.31
N ALA A 75 -16.06 -9.02 10.26
CA ALA A 75 -16.18 -9.89 11.42
C ALA A 75 -14.91 -10.75 11.56
N ALA A 76 -14.42 -10.91 12.78
CA ALA A 76 -13.37 -11.86 13.15
C ALA A 76 -13.53 -13.22 12.43
N ALA A 77 -14.72 -13.84 12.53
CA ALA A 77 -15.01 -15.13 11.90
C ALA A 77 -14.92 -15.12 10.36
N ALA A 78 -15.13 -13.97 9.71
CA ALA A 78 -14.98 -13.84 8.27
C ALA A 78 -13.50 -13.76 7.87
N VAL A 79 -12.66 -13.12 8.69
CA VAL A 79 -11.19 -13.09 8.50
C VAL A 79 -10.64 -14.52 8.58
N SER A 80 -11.03 -15.30 9.59
CA SER A 80 -10.63 -16.71 9.75
C SER A 80 -11.00 -17.56 8.52
N ARG A 81 -12.21 -17.38 7.99
CA ARG A 81 -12.67 -18.09 6.78
C ARG A 81 -11.88 -17.68 5.55
N ALA A 82 -11.69 -16.38 5.33
CA ALA A 82 -10.93 -15.87 4.19
C ALA A 82 -9.45 -16.29 4.26
N ALA A 83 -8.83 -16.28 5.43
CA ALA A 83 -7.46 -16.73 5.63
C ALA A 83 -7.30 -18.22 5.28
N LYS A 84 -8.26 -19.06 5.71
CA LYS A 84 -8.29 -20.48 5.36
C LYS A 84 -8.44 -20.72 3.86
N GLU A 85 -9.22 -19.89 3.18
CA GLU A 85 -9.39 -19.95 1.72
C GLU A 85 -8.18 -19.45 0.95
N LEU A 86 -7.40 -18.51 1.52
CA LEU A 86 -6.16 -18.01 0.91
C LEU A 86 -5.01 -19.01 1.06
N HIS A 87 -4.67 -19.37 2.30
CA HIS A 87 -3.60 -20.33 2.61
C HIS A 87 -3.58 -20.70 4.10
N GLU A 88 -3.37 -21.99 4.42
CA GLU A 88 -3.32 -22.45 5.82
C GLU A 88 -2.17 -21.82 6.63
N GLU A 89 -1.05 -21.48 5.99
CA GLU A 89 0.07 -20.79 6.67
C GLU A 89 -0.26 -19.37 7.12
N LEU A 90 -1.25 -18.72 6.52
CA LEU A 90 -1.74 -17.42 7.00
C LEU A 90 -2.81 -17.62 8.07
N PHE A 91 -3.60 -18.69 7.97
CA PHE A 91 -4.65 -19.02 8.93
C PHE A 91 -4.12 -19.31 10.34
N ALA A 92 -3.12 -20.18 10.47
CA ALA A 92 -2.57 -20.58 11.77
C ALA A 92 -2.12 -19.40 12.67
N PRO A 93 -1.29 -18.44 12.19
CA PRO A 93 -0.89 -17.30 13.01
C PRO A 93 -2.04 -16.32 13.29
N ILE A 94 -2.99 -16.18 12.37
CA ILE A 94 -4.16 -15.30 12.58
C ILE A 94 -5.07 -15.87 13.68
N GLU A 95 -5.41 -17.15 13.64
CA GLU A 95 -6.23 -17.78 14.68
C GLU A 95 -5.55 -17.74 16.05
N ALA A 96 -4.25 -18.02 16.12
CA ALA A 96 -3.49 -17.93 17.35
C ALA A 96 -3.55 -16.52 17.96
N LEU A 97 -3.40 -15.47 17.14
CA LEU A 97 -3.53 -14.08 17.57
C LEU A 97 -4.96 -13.75 18.05
N MET A 98 -5.97 -14.29 17.37
CA MET A 98 -7.38 -14.08 17.71
C MET A 98 -7.76 -14.75 19.03
N ASP A 99 -7.25 -15.94 19.29
CA ASP A 99 -7.47 -16.64 20.56
C ASP A 99 -6.74 -15.95 21.72
N GLU A 100 -5.53 -15.41 21.48
CA GLU A 100 -4.83 -14.59 22.46
C GLU A 100 -5.63 -13.31 22.77
N ALA A 101 -6.12 -12.61 21.73
CA ALA A 101 -6.95 -11.42 21.89
C ALA A 101 -8.22 -11.71 22.70
N ARG A 102 -8.90 -12.84 22.44
CA ARG A 102 -10.06 -13.29 23.23
C ARG A 102 -9.69 -13.55 24.68
N SER A 103 -8.55 -14.18 24.93
CA SER A 103 -8.05 -14.44 26.29
C SER A 103 -7.75 -13.15 27.05
N GLN A 104 -7.14 -12.16 26.39
CA GLN A 104 -6.89 -10.84 26.97
C GLN A 104 -8.19 -10.10 27.28
N HIS A 105 -9.18 -10.16 26.38
CA HIS A 105 -10.49 -9.57 26.61
C HIS A 105 -11.19 -10.23 27.81
N ALA A 106 -11.21 -11.56 27.88
CA ALA A 106 -11.78 -12.29 29.01
C ALA A 106 -11.09 -11.95 30.34
N ALA A 107 -9.77 -11.81 30.34
CA ALA A 107 -9.02 -11.39 31.53
C ALA A 107 -9.38 -9.97 31.97
N ARG A 108 -9.53 -9.03 31.03
CA ARG A 108 -9.97 -7.65 31.33
C ARG A 108 -11.39 -7.62 31.89
N VAL A 109 -12.31 -8.39 31.31
CA VAL A 109 -13.69 -8.51 31.82
C VAL A 109 -13.70 -9.09 33.23
N ALA A 110 -12.97 -10.18 33.48
CA ALA A 110 -12.90 -10.79 34.81
C ALA A 110 -12.31 -9.86 35.88
N ALA A 111 -11.30 -9.06 35.53
CA ALA A 111 -10.73 -8.06 36.43
C ALA A 111 -11.75 -6.97 36.78
N LEU A 112 -12.43 -6.42 35.78
CA LEU A 112 -13.46 -5.40 35.96
C LEU A 112 -14.67 -5.93 36.76
N GLU A 113 -15.06 -7.18 36.53
CA GLU A 113 -16.14 -7.83 37.29
C GLU A 113 -15.77 -8.01 38.77
N ALA A 114 -14.52 -8.38 39.08
CA ALA A 114 -14.03 -8.46 40.45
C ALA A 114 -14.00 -7.10 41.16
N GLU A 115 -13.62 -6.04 40.44
CA GLU A 115 -13.66 -4.67 40.95
C GLU A 115 -15.10 -4.22 41.25
N LEU A 116 -16.06 -4.54 40.37
CA LEU A 116 -17.48 -4.26 40.58
C LEU A 116 -18.07 -5.05 41.74
N GLU A 117 -17.71 -6.32 41.90
CA GLU A 117 -18.17 -7.15 43.01
C GLU A 117 -17.64 -6.63 44.35
N ALA A 118 -16.36 -6.26 44.42
CA ALA A 118 -15.77 -5.65 45.61
C ALA A 118 -16.45 -4.32 45.97
N ALA A 119 -16.72 -3.47 44.98
CA ALA A 119 -17.44 -2.22 45.19
C ALA A 119 -18.89 -2.44 45.67
N ARG A 120 -19.61 -3.42 45.10
CA ARG A 120 -20.96 -3.79 45.53
C ARG A 120 -20.99 -4.31 46.96
N LYS A 121 -20.01 -5.13 47.36
CA LYS A 121 -19.92 -5.64 48.72
C LYS A 121 -19.65 -4.53 49.74
N ALA A 122 -18.73 -3.61 49.41
CA ALA A 122 -18.45 -2.46 50.26
C ALA A 122 -19.68 -1.56 50.47
N LEU A 123 -20.53 -1.41 49.45
CA LEU A 123 -21.81 -0.69 49.60
C LEU A 123 -22.79 -1.46 50.49
N ALA A 124 -22.89 -2.78 50.34
CA ALA A 124 -23.79 -3.61 51.16
C ALA A 124 -23.37 -3.69 52.65
N ASP A 125 -22.09 -3.48 52.98
CA ASP A 125 -21.59 -3.37 54.36
C ASP A 125 -21.94 -2.00 55.01
N LEU A 126 -22.38 -1.01 54.22
CA LEU A 126 -22.72 0.35 54.69
C LEU A 126 -24.23 0.59 54.90
N ASP A 127 -25.08 -0.26 54.34
CA ASP A 127 -26.55 -0.28 54.56
C ASP A 127 -26.93 -1.24 55.71
#